data_AF-A0A960EKW3-F1
#
_entry.id   AF-A0A960EKW3-F1
#
_cell.length_a   1.000
_cell.length_b   1.000
_cell.length_c   1.000
_cell.angle_alpha   90.00
_cell.angle_beta   90.00
_cell.angle_gamma   90.00
#
_symmetry.space_group_name_H-M   'P 1'
#
loop_
_entity.id
_entity.type
_entity.pdbx_description
1 polymer ?
#
loop_
_entity_poly.entity_id
_entity_poly.type
_entity_poly.pdbx_seq_one_letter_code
_entity_poly.pdbx_strand_id
1 'polypeptide(L)'
;MTTVGIRRDHLGPLGATTDEVAADLVGREAVDRLWRRDHVLWSDDPTEISDRLGWLLSPGEIAGAAEEIGAVVGGCLADGLTDVVVMGMGGSSLFPEVLARSFAPRADRLRLHVLDSTDPAAVAHVAATLDPATTLYVASSKSGTTIETRSHLEFFWDRVGDGSRFVAITDPGSELGRLGRERGFRHVFENRPDIGGRYSALSYFGLVPA
;
A
#
# COMPACT_ATOMS: atom_id res chain seq x y z
N MET A 1 30.46 -23.44 0.26
CA MET A 1 29.84 -22.24 -0.36
C MET A 1 29.34 -22.65 -1.73
N THR A 2 28.05 -22.97 -1.82
CA THR A 2 27.44 -23.44 -3.06
C THR A 2 27.03 -22.21 -3.85
N THR A 3 27.78 -21.93 -4.92
CA THR A 3 27.40 -20.91 -5.91
C THR A 3 26.06 -21.33 -6.50
N VAL A 4 24.99 -20.62 -6.17
CA VAL A 4 23.70 -20.77 -6.87
C VAL A 4 23.93 -20.25 -8.28
N GLY A 5 24.28 -21.15 -9.20
CA GLY A 5 24.31 -20.84 -10.62
C GLY A 5 22.90 -20.48 -11.06
N ILE A 6 22.67 -19.21 -11.41
CA ILE A 6 21.47 -18.81 -12.13
C ILE A 6 21.41 -19.72 -13.36
N ARG A 7 20.39 -20.57 -13.46
CA ARG A 7 20.12 -21.35 -14.66
C ARG A 7 19.93 -20.36 -15.81
N ARG A 8 20.97 -20.22 -16.65
CA ARG A 8 20.95 -19.46 -17.91
C ARG A 8 20.17 -20.22 -18.98
N ASP A 9 19.04 -20.83 -18.62
CA ASP A 9 18.27 -21.69 -19.50
C ASP A 9 17.52 -20.80 -20.51
N HIS A 10 18.31 -20.40 -21.52
CA HIS A 10 18.02 -19.92 -22.87
C HIS A 10 17.12 -18.68 -23.01
N LEU A 11 17.72 -17.50 -22.84
CA LEU A 11 17.19 -16.22 -23.35
C LEU A 11 17.06 -16.17 -24.89
N GLY A 12 17.43 -17.26 -25.59
CA GLY A 12 17.30 -17.39 -27.03
C GLY A 12 18.01 -16.24 -27.78
N PRO A 13 17.38 -15.66 -28.81
CA PRO A 13 17.93 -14.52 -29.55
C PRO A 13 18.25 -13.28 -28.69
N LEU A 14 17.65 -13.16 -27.50
CA LEU A 14 17.87 -12.02 -26.60
C LEU A 14 19.08 -12.19 -25.68
N GLY A 15 19.75 -13.35 -25.68
CA GLY A 15 20.86 -13.63 -24.77
C GLY A 15 22.01 -12.63 -24.93
N ALA A 16 22.48 -12.43 -26.15
CA ALA A 16 23.58 -11.49 -26.43
C ALA A 16 23.22 -10.05 -26.02
N THR A 17 22.01 -9.59 -26.38
CA THR A 17 21.53 -8.25 -26.00
C THR A 17 21.38 -8.11 -24.48
N THR A 18 20.93 -9.14 -23.78
CA THR A 18 20.79 -9.11 -22.32
C THR A 18 22.15 -9.06 -21.64
N ASP A 19 23.12 -9.84 -22.11
CA ASP A 19 24.49 -9.84 -21.58
C ASP A 19 25.18 -8.48 -21.83
N GLU A 20 24.97 -7.87 -23.00
CA GLU A 20 25.48 -6.53 -23.32
C GLU A 20 24.89 -5.46 -22.40
N VAL A 21 23.56 -5.43 -22.23
CA VAL A 21 22.87 -4.48 -21.34
C VAL A 21 23.28 -4.71 -19.88
N ALA A 22 23.41 -5.96 -19.45
CA ALA A 22 23.86 -6.28 -18.10
C ALA A 22 25.31 -5.79 -17.85
N ALA A 23 26.21 -6.01 -18.82
CA ALA A 23 27.58 -5.53 -18.74
C ALA A 23 27.66 -4.00 -18.70
N ASP A 24 26.84 -3.31 -19.50
CA ASP A 24 26.73 -1.85 -19.47
C ASP A 24 26.20 -1.34 -18.11
N LEU A 25 25.14 -1.94 -17.56
CA LEU A 25 24.61 -1.57 -16.25
C LEU A 25 25.63 -1.79 -15.12
N VAL A 26 26.42 -2.86 -15.20
CA VAL A 26 27.55 -3.11 -14.27
C VAL A 26 28.63 -2.05 -14.45
N GLY A 27 29.02 -1.74 -15.69
CA GLY A 27 30.03 -0.72 -16.01
C GLY A 27 29.62 0.69 -15.55
N ARG A 28 28.32 0.98 -15.51
CA ARG A 28 27.75 2.25 -15.00
C ARG A 28 27.48 2.25 -13.49
N GLU A 29 27.87 1.20 -12.76
CA GLU A 29 27.58 1.01 -11.33
C GLU A 29 26.09 1.17 -10.99
N ALA A 30 25.20 0.73 -11.88
CA ALA A 30 23.78 1.08 -11.82
C ALA A 30 23.11 0.70 -10.49
N VAL A 31 23.47 -0.45 -9.90
CA VAL A 31 22.92 -0.91 -8.61
C VAL A 31 23.32 0.03 -7.47
N ASP A 32 24.61 0.33 -7.35
CA ASP A 32 25.10 1.19 -6.26
C ASP A 32 24.59 2.62 -6.42
N ARG A 33 24.51 3.12 -7.66
CA ARG A 33 23.92 4.43 -7.97
C ARG A 33 22.43 4.49 -7.65
N LEU A 34 21.67 3.44 -7.95
CA LEU A 34 20.27 3.29 -7.54
C LEU A 34 20.13 3.36 -6.01
N TRP A 35 20.95 2.62 -5.26
CA TRP A 35 20.92 2.65 -3.79
C TRP A 35 21.34 4.00 -3.20
N ARG A 36 22.24 4.73 -3.87
CA ARG A 36 22.59 6.12 -3.54
C ARG A 36 21.55 7.14 -4.00
N ARG A 37 20.46 6.72 -4.64
CA ARG A 37 19.41 7.56 -5.23
C ARG A 37 19.95 8.57 -6.25
N ASP A 38 20.96 8.17 -7.02
CA ASP A 38 21.59 9.01 -8.03
C ASP A 38 20.69 9.10 -9.28
N HIS A 39 20.03 10.24 -9.46
CA HIS A 39 19.11 10.46 -10.59
C HIS A 39 19.80 10.45 -11.96
N VAL A 40 21.10 10.79 -12.02
CA VAL A 40 21.90 10.83 -13.26
C VAL A 40 22.09 9.43 -13.84
N LEU A 41 21.66 8.37 -13.14
CA LEU A 41 21.51 7.05 -13.72
C LEU A 41 20.49 7.03 -14.89
N TRP A 42 19.48 7.89 -14.85
CA TRP A 42 18.43 7.98 -15.87
C TRP A 42 18.32 9.35 -16.55
N SER A 43 18.51 10.44 -15.81
CA SER A 43 18.32 11.80 -16.31
C SER A 43 19.10 12.82 -15.48
N ASP A 44 19.58 13.89 -16.11
CA ASP A 44 20.17 15.04 -15.40
C ASP A 44 19.11 15.85 -14.61
N ASP A 45 17.82 15.74 -14.99
CA ASP A 45 16.72 16.32 -14.24
C ASP A 45 16.29 15.37 -13.11
N PRO A 46 16.38 15.78 -11.83
CA PRO A 46 16.01 14.94 -10.69
C PRO A 46 14.49 14.77 -10.50
N THR A 47 13.68 15.57 -11.21
CA THR A 47 12.23 15.61 -11.07
C THR A 47 11.63 14.23 -11.31
N GLU A 48 10.75 13.77 -10.42
CA GLU A 48 10.10 12.45 -10.50
C GLU A 48 11.05 11.24 -10.44
N ILE A 49 12.30 11.45 -10.03
CA ILE A 49 13.30 10.40 -9.83
C ILE A 49 13.74 10.38 -8.36
N SER A 50 14.40 11.44 -7.90
CA SER A 50 15.00 11.48 -6.56
C SER A 50 13.94 11.40 -5.45
N ASP A 51 12.74 11.92 -5.70
CA ASP A 51 11.58 11.91 -4.81
C ASP A 51 10.66 10.69 -5.02
N ARG A 52 11.09 9.68 -5.78
CA ARG A 52 10.30 8.47 -6.07
C ARG A 52 11.01 7.18 -5.65
N LEU A 53 12.20 7.26 -5.05
CA LEU A 53 13.03 6.11 -4.68
C LEU A 53 12.92 5.69 -3.19
N GLY A 54 11.95 6.22 -2.45
CA GLY A 54 11.73 5.86 -1.05
C GLY A 54 11.46 4.36 -0.84
N TRP A 55 10.89 3.69 -1.85
CA TRP A 55 10.52 2.28 -1.79
C TRP A 55 11.71 1.33 -1.60
N LEU A 56 12.93 1.76 -1.91
CA LEU A 56 14.15 0.96 -1.71
C LEU A 56 14.37 0.59 -0.23
N LEU A 57 13.99 1.48 0.69
CA LEU A 57 14.17 1.29 2.13
C LEU A 57 12.89 0.81 2.83
N SER A 58 11.74 0.95 2.16
CA SER A 58 10.41 0.66 2.70
C SER A 58 10.30 -0.71 3.40
N PRO A 59 10.85 -1.83 2.86
CA PRO A 59 10.75 -3.12 3.54
C PRO A 59 11.42 -3.17 4.92
N GLY A 60 12.56 -2.49 5.08
CA GLY A 60 13.26 -2.43 6.37
C GLY A 60 12.57 -1.48 7.36
N GLU A 61 12.06 -0.36 6.86
CA GLU A 61 11.36 0.63 7.68
C GLU A 61 10.01 0.11 8.17
N ILE A 62 9.22 -0.53 7.30
CA ILE A 62 7.90 -1.05 7.67
C ILE A 62 7.99 -2.21 8.65
N ALA A 63 9.09 -2.96 8.64
CA ALA A 63 9.36 -3.98 9.66
C ALA A 63 9.43 -3.37 11.07
N GLY A 64 9.97 -2.15 11.19
CA GLY A 64 9.96 -1.38 12.44
C GLY A 64 8.57 -0.91 12.88
N ALA A 65 7.60 -0.85 11.96
CA ALA A 65 6.22 -0.47 12.25
C ALA A 65 5.30 -1.69 12.54
N ALA A 66 5.83 -2.92 12.50
CA ALA A 66 5.04 -4.12 12.73
C ALA A 66 4.35 -4.14 14.10
N GLU A 67 5.00 -3.60 15.14
CA GLU A 67 4.41 -3.48 16.48
C GLU A 67 3.24 -2.49 16.51
N GLU A 68 3.37 -1.34 15.83
CA GLU A 68 2.31 -0.34 15.71
C GLU A 68 1.08 -0.92 14.98
N ILE A 69 1.31 -1.53 13.81
CA ILE A 69 0.24 -2.18 13.03
C ILE A 69 -0.41 -3.29 13.87
N GLY A 70 0.40 -4.12 14.51
CA GLY A 70 -0.05 -5.20 15.37
C GLY A 70 -0.90 -4.72 16.55
N ALA A 71 -0.54 -3.58 17.17
CA ALA A 71 -1.32 -2.98 18.25
C ALA A 71 -2.69 -2.49 17.76
N VAL A 72 -2.75 -1.85 16.59
CA VAL A 72 -4.02 -1.40 15.99
C VAL A 72 -4.91 -2.59 15.63
N VAL A 73 -4.36 -3.62 14.98
CA VAL A 73 -5.09 -4.84 14.63
C VAL A 73 -5.56 -5.59 15.88
N GLY A 74 -4.69 -5.70 16.90
CA GLY A 74 -5.04 -6.32 18.18
C GLY A 74 -6.19 -5.59 18.88
N GLY A 75 -6.18 -4.26 18.88
CA GLY A 75 -7.30 -3.46 19.38
C GLY A 75 -8.59 -3.67 18.59
N CYS A 76 -8.52 -3.76 17.26
CA CYS A 76 -9.68 -4.06 16.42
C CYS A 76 -10.31 -5.42 16.76
N LEU A 77 -9.49 -6.44 16.93
CA LEU A 77 -9.95 -7.79 17.30
C LEU A 77 -10.54 -7.81 18.72
N ALA A 78 -9.91 -7.11 19.67
CA ALA A 78 -10.42 -6.99 21.04
C ALA A 78 -11.79 -6.27 21.09
N ASP A 79 -12.02 -5.31 20.20
CA ASP A 79 -13.28 -4.59 20.04
C ASP A 79 -14.33 -5.38 19.23
N GLY A 80 -14.04 -6.63 18.86
CA GLY A 80 -14.96 -7.53 18.17
C GLY A 80 -15.12 -7.25 16.68
N LEU A 81 -14.20 -6.51 16.05
CA LEU A 81 -14.22 -6.33 14.61
C LEU A 81 -13.89 -7.65 13.90
N THR A 82 -14.59 -7.92 12.80
CA THR A 82 -14.49 -9.16 12.02
C THR A 82 -14.10 -8.91 10.58
N ASP A 83 -14.34 -7.71 10.07
CA ASP A 83 -14.13 -7.34 8.68
C ASP A 83 -13.33 -6.04 8.60
N VAL A 84 -12.57 -5.91 7.52
CA VAL A 84 -11.93 -4.66 7.12
C VAL A 84 -12.22 -4.42 5.65
N VAL A 85 -12.65 -3.21 5.30
CA VAL A 85 -12.79 -2.79 3.91
C VAL A 85 -11.79 -1.68 3.60
N VAL A 86 -10.99 -1.89 2.57
CA VAL A 86 -10.02 -0.91 2.10
C VAL A 86 -10.59 -0.16 0.91
N MET A 87 -10.74 1.13 1.08
CA MET A 87 -11.25 2.07 0.10
C MET A 87 -10.07 2.83 -0.51
N GLY A 88 -9.62 2.40 -1.68
CA GLY A 88 -8.41 2.91 -2.31
C GLY A 88 -8.42 2.66 -3.81
N MET A 89 -7.56 3.38 -4.54
CA MET A 89 -7.42 3.22 -5.98
C MET A 89 -5.99 2.80 -6.35
N GLY A 90 -5.86 1.89 -7.32
CA GLY A 90 -4.56 1.49 -7.88
C GLY A 90 -3.61 0.94 -6.83
N GLY A 91 -2.46 1.60 -6.62
CA GLY A 91 -1.46 1.17 -5.65
C GLY A 91 -1.95 1.05 -4.21
N SER A 92 -3.03 1.77 -3.87
CA SER A 92 -3.68 1.76 -2.55
C SER A 92 -4.66 0.60 -2.31
N SER A 93 -4.93 -0.23 -3.34
CA SER A 93 -5.89 -1.34 -3.27
C SER A 93 -5.36 -2.66 -3.87
N LEU A 94 -4.57 -2.58 -4.95
CA LEU A 94 -4.19 -3.76 -5.73
C LEU A 94 -3.27 -4.73 -4.98
N PHE A 95 -2.34 -4.24 -4.15
CA PHE A 95 -1.49 -5.14 -3.37
C PHE A 95 -2.26 -5.83 -2.23
N PRO A 96 -3.07 -5.12 -1.43
CA PRO A 96 -4.02 -5.77 -0.51
C PRO A 96 -4.87 -6.86 -1.19
N GLU A 97 -5.39 -6.60 -2.39
CA GLU A 97 -6.16 -7.58 -3.16
C GLU A 97 -5.34 -8.82 -3.54
N VAL A 98 -4.07 -8.63 -3.94
CA VAL A 98 -3.15 -9.76 -4.20
C VAL A 98 -2.96 -10.60 -2.94
N LEU A 99 -2.76 -9.98 -1.78
CA LEU A 99 -2.60 -10.70 -0.52
C LEU A 99 -3.87 -11.47 -0.14
N ALA A 100 -5.04 -10.84 -0.24
CA ALA A 100 -6.33 -11.48 0.05
C ALA A 100 -6.56 -12.74 -0.80
N ARG A 101 -6.13 -12.71 -2.07
CA ARG A 101 -6.24 -13.85 -2.99
C ARG A 101 -5.15 -14.90 -2.83
N SER A 102 -3.98 -14.50 -2.34
CA SER A 102 -2.81 -15.39 -2.21
C SER A 102 -2.81 -16.19 -0.92
N PHE A 103 -3.39 -15.63 0.15
CA PHE A 103 -3.41 -16.24 1.48
C PHE A 103 -4.81 -16.72 1.86
N ALA A 104 -4.89 -17.91 2.48
CA ALA A 104 -6.16 -18.43 2.95
C ALA A 104 -6.70 -17.60 4.13
N PRO A 105 -8.03 -17.39 4.22
CA PRO A 105 -8.64 -16.72 5.35
C PRO A 105 -8.28 -17.41 6.67
N ARG A 106 -8.10 -16.61 7.73
CA ARG A 106 -7.83 -17.10 9.07
C ARG A 106 -8.91 -16.62 10.04
N ALA A 107 -9.33 -17.49 10.95
CA ALA A 107 -10.36 -17.16 11.94
C ALA A 107 -9.91 -16.14 13.00
N ASP A 108 -8.60 -15.97 13.19
CA ASP A 108 -7.99 -15.05 14.15
C ASP A 108 -7.57 -13.71 13.53
N ARG A 109 -8.11 -13.36 12.36
CA ARG A 109 -7.81 -12.13 11.61
C ARG A 109 -9.10 -11.52 11.05
N LEU A 110 -9.03 -10.22 10.73
CA LEU A 110 -10.11 -9.54 10.02
C LEU A 110 -10.20 -10.07 8.59
N ARG A 111 -11.43 -10.22 8.08
CA ARG A 111 -11.66 -10.54 6.67
C ARG A 111 -11.47 -9.29 5.83
N LEU A 112 -10.54 -9.35 4.89
CA LEU A 112 -10.22 -8.24 4.00
C LEU A 112 -11.18 -8.18 2.80
N HIS A 113 -11.79 -7.01 2.62
CA HIS A 113 -12.57 -6.61 1.45
C HIS A 113 -11.87 -5.42 0.78
N VAL A 114 -11.88 -5.38 -0.55
CA VAL A 114 -11.31 -4.27 -1.31
C VAL A 114 -12.41 -3.57 -2.10
N LEU A 115 -12.46 -2.24 -1.98
CA LEU A 115 -13.35 -1.38 -2.74
C LEU A 115 -12.54 -0.37 -3.55
N ASP A 116 -12.32 -0.70 -4.83
CA ASP A 116 -11.54 0.08 -5.80
C ASP A 116 -12.33 0.46 -7.06
N SER A 117 -13.66 0.37 -6.99
CA SER A 117 -14.58 0.66 -8.09
C SER A 117 -15.54 1.77 -7.73
N THR A 118 -15.85 2.64 -8.69
CA THR A 118 -16.87 3.69 -8.60
C THR A 118 -18.23 3.25 -9.15
N ASP A 119 -18.33 2.02 -9.68
CA ASP A 119 -19.61 1.45 -10.11
C ASP A 119 -20.55 1.36 -8.89
N PRO A 120 -21.71 2.05 -8.89
CA PRO A 120 -22.66 2.00 -7.79
C PRO A 120 -23.10 0.58 -7.41
N ALA A 121 -23.17 -0.34 -8.39
CA ALA A 121 -23.54 -1.73 -8.12
C ALA A 121 -22.43 -2.47 -7.34
N ALA A 122 -21.15 -2.21 -7.67
CA ALA A 122 -20.02 -2.78 -6.95
C ALA A 122 -19.94 -2.22 -5.52
N VAL A 123 -20.12 -0.90 -5.36
CA VAL A 123 -20.16 -0.25 -4.04
C VAL A 123 -21.30 -0.81 -3.20
N ALA A 124 -22.50 -0.94 -3.76
CA ALA A 124 -23.67 -1.49 -3.06
C ALA A 124 -23.47 -2.96 -2.69
N HIS A 125 -22.83 -3.75 -3.56
CA HIS A 125 -22.52 -5.15 -3.29
C HIS A 125 -21.59 -5.29 -2.08
N VAL A 126 -20.47 -4.56 -2.06
CA VAL A 126 -19.54 -4.55 -0.92
C VAL A 126 -20.23 -4.04 0.35
N ALA A 127 -21.01 -2.97 0.25
CA ALA A 127 -21.75 -2.46 1.41
C ALA A 127 -22.73 -3.48 2.00
N ALA A 128 -23.34 -4.33 1.16
CA ALA A 128 -24.27 -5.35 1.59
C ALA A 128 -23.59 -6.58 2.23
N THR A 129 -22.29 -6.79 2.02
CA THR A 129 -21.54 -7.89 2.64
C THR A 129 -20.95 -7.53 4.01
N LEU A 130 -21.00 -6.25 4.40
CA LEU A 130 -20.39 -5.73 5.61
C LEU A 130 -21.45 -5.49 6.70
N ASP A 131 -21.12 -5.82 7.95
CA ASP A 131 -21.87 -5.38 9.12
C ASP A 131 -21.23 -4.10 9.69
N PRO A 132 -21.91 -2.94 9.65
CA PRO A 132 -21.39 -1.69 10.21
C PRO A 132 -20.94 -1.78 11.67
N ALA A 133 -21.51 -2.70 12.46
CA ALA A 133 -21.16 -2.86 13.87
C ALA A 133 -19.79 -3.52 14.06
N THR A 134 -19.34 -4.36 13.12
CA THR A 134 -18.12 -5.18 13.23
C THR A 134 -17.11 -4.96 12.10
N THR A 135 -17.26 -3.88 11.32
CA THR A 135 -16.36 -3.56 10.20
C THR A 135 -15.44 -2.39 10.51
N LEU A 136 -14.15 -2.54 10.16
CA LEU A 136 -13.17 -1.45 10.07
C LEU A 136 -13.14 -0.88 8.63
N TYR A 137 -13.16 0.43 8.50
CA TYR A 137 -13.12 1.14 7.22
C TYR A 137 -11.77 1.84 7.05
N VAL A 138 -10.98 1.42 6.06
CA VAL A 138 -9.65 1.97 5.80
C VAL A 138 -9.70 2.85 4.57
N ALA A 139 -9.63 4.17 4.75
CA ALA A 139 -9.49 5.13 3.66
C ALA A 139 -8.01 5.24 3.27
N SER A 140 -7.67 4.89 2.04
CA SER A 140 -6.29 4.72 1.57
C SER A 140 -6.01 5.60 0.36
N SER A 141 -5.35 6.74 0.56
CA SER A 141 -5.01 7.70 -0.50
C SER A 141 -3.76 8.48 -0.15
N LYS A 142 -2.75 8.42 -1.03
CA LYS A 142 -1.49 9.19 -0.90
C LYS A 142 -1.76 10.69 -0.79
N SER A 143 -2.41 11.27 -1.80
CA SER A 143 -2.72 12.71 -1.81
C SER A 143 -3.76 13.10 -0.75
N GLY A 144 -4.52 12.13 -0.25
CA GLY A 144 -5.65 12.35 0.64
C GLY A 144 -6.86 12.99 -0.06
N THR A 145 -6.80 13.20 -1.37
CA THR A 145 -7.81 13.93 -2.16
C THR A 145 -8.40 13.10 -3.30
N THR A 146 -7.99 11.84 -3.46
CA THR A 146 -8.54 10.92 -4.47
C THR A 146 -10.06 10.86 -4.36
N ILE A 147 -10.77 11.34 -5.39
CA ILE A 147 -12.22 11.58 -5.32
C ILE A 147 -12.98 10.29 -5.00
N GLU A 148 -12.57 9.17 -5.57
CA GLU A 148 -13.17 7.85 -5.34
C GLU A 148 -13.06 7.44 -3.87
N THR A 149 -11.84 7.48 -3.31
CA THR A 149 -11.59 7.20 -1.89
C THR A 149 -12.38 8.14 -0.98
N ARG A 150 -12.44 9.44 -1.31
CA ARG A 150 -13.20 10.45 -0.55
C ARG A 150 -14.69 10.15 -0.59
N SER A 151 -15.24 9.81 -1.76
CA SER A 151 -16.64 9.46 -1.93
C SER A 151 -17.01 8.18 -1.16
N HIS A 152 -16.17 7.15 -1.20
CA HIS A 152 -16.38 5.93 -0.39
C HIS A 152 -16.33 6.24 1.10
N LEU A 153 -15.37 7.06 1.54
CA LEU A 153 -15.27 7.45 2.94
C LEU A 153 -16.53 8.17 3.42
N GLU A 154 -17.01 9.19 2.70
CA GLU A 154 -18.24 9.89 3.11
C GLU A 154 -19.46 8.94 3.07
N PHE A 155 -19.55 8.05 2.08
CA PHE A 155 -20.63 7.06 1.99
C PHE A 155 -20.73 6.16 3.24
N PHE A 156 -19.60 5.65 3.74
CA PHE A 156 -19.59 4.82 4.95
C PHE A 156 -19.65 5.66 6.23
N TRP A 157 -19.07 6.86 6.23
CA TRP A 157 -19.16 7.78 7.36
C TRP A 157 -20.61 8.12 7.69
N ASP A 158 -21.44 8.43 6.69
CA ASP A 158 -22.86 8.74 6.87
C ASP A 158 -23.67 7.57 7.48
N ARG A 159 -23.17 6.34 7.35
CA ARG A 159 -23.83 5.12 7.87
C ARG A 159 -23.37 4.76 9.28
N VAL A 160 -22.10 5.04 9.59
CA VAL A 160 -21.44 4.57 10.81
C VAL A 160 -21.30 5.70 11.83
N GLY A 161 -20.82 6.87 11.41
CA GLY A 161 -20.69 8.07 12.25
C GLY A 161 -19.73 7.96 13.44
N ASP A 162 -18.92 6.90 13.53
CA ASP A 162 -17.99 6.65 14.63
C ASP A 162 -16.55 6.51 14.11
N GLY A 163 -15.69 7.46 14.46
CA GLY A 163 -14.26 7.46 14.13
C GLY A 163 -13.50 6.21 14.59
N SER A 164 -13.96 5.54 15.67
CA SER A 164 -13.33 4.30 16.14
C SER A 164 -13.36 3.15 15.12
N ARG A 165 -14.22 3.28 14.10
CA ARG A 165 -14.39 2.34 12.97
C ARG A 165 -13.60 2.74 11.73
N PHE A 166 -12.84 3.84 11.75
CA PHE A 166 -12.11 4.34 10.59
C PHE A 166 -10.60 4.42 10.84
N VAL A 167 -9.83 4.13 9.80
CA VAL A 167 -8.39 4.36 9.72
C VAL A 167 -8.10 5.10 8.43
N ALA A 168 -7.12 6.01 8.47
CA ALA A 168 -6.58 6.64 7.27
C ALA A 168 -5.15 6.15 7.00
N ILE A 169 -4.84 5.86 5.74
CA ILE A 169 -3.48 5.65 5.25
C ILE A 169 -3.20 6.71 4.19
N THR A 170 -2.21 7.56 4.42
CA THR A 170 -1.98 8.75 3.60
C THR A 170 -0.57 9.30 3.76
N ASP A 171 -0.21 10.34 3.02
CA ASP A 171 1.06 11.05 3.24
C ASP A 171 0.93 12.13 4.32
N PRO A 172 2.05 12.55 4.94
CA PRO A 172 2.05 13.58 5.96
C PRO A 172 1.49 14.90 5.42
N GLY A 173 0.64 15.54 6.23
CA GLY A 173 0.04 16.82 5.86
C GLY A 173 -1.09 16.75 4.84
N SER A 174 -1.56 15.55 4.47
CA SER A 174 -2.70 15.40 3.56
C SER A 174 -4.03 15.81 4.20
N GLU A 175 -5.02 16.14 3.35
CA GLU A 175 -6.38 16.43 3.81
C GLU A 175 -7.04 15.24 4.50
N LEU A 176 -6.78 14.02 4.02
CA LEU A 176 -7.30 12.80 4.62
C LEU A 176 -6.73 12.58 6.03
N GLY A 177 -5.43 12.86 6.22
CA GLY A 177 -4.78 12.75 7.53
C GLY A 177 -5.30 13.79 8.52
N ARG A 178 -5.55 15.03 8.06
CA ARG A 178 -6.21 16.07 8.88
C ARG A 178 -7.63 15.64 9.25
N LEU A 179 -8.42 15.21 8.27
CA LEU A 179 -9.80 14.78 8.50
C LEU A 179 -9.86 13.61 9.48
N GLY A 180 -8.97 12.61 9.34
CA GLY A 180 -8.95 11.46 10.23
C GLY A 180 -8.74 11.88 11.69
N ARG A 181 -7.82 12.82 11.95
CA ARG A 181 -7.62 13.38 13.29
C ARG A 181 -8.85 14.15 13.79
N GLU A 182 -9.45 14.97 12.93
CA GLU A 182 -10.66 15.76 13.27
C GLU A 182 -11.88 14.89 13.58
N ARG A 183 -12.05 13.80 12.83
CA ARG A 183 -13.14 12.84 13.00
C ARG A 183 -12.87 11.75 14.04
N GLY A 184 -11.72 11.81 14.73
CA GLY A 184 -11.36 10.83 15.76
C GLY A 184 -11.17 9.42 15.22
N PHE A 185 -10.57 9.30 14.02
CA PHE A 185 -10.25 8.00 13.44
C PHE A 185 -9.36 7.21 14.41
N ARG A 186 -9.60 5.90 14.50
CA ARG A 186 -8.84 4.98 15.35
C ARG A 186 -7.34 5.17 15.16
N HIS A 187 -6.90 5.36 13.92
CA HIS A 187 -5.51 5.65 13.61
C HIS A 187 -5.36 6.40 12.28
N VAL A 188 -4.25 7.14 12.16
CA VAL A 188 -3.79 7.74 10.90
C VAL A 188 -2.36 7.30 10.66
N PHE A 189 -2.18 6.40 9.67
CA PHE A 189 -0.86 5.96 9.21
C PHE A 189 -0.34 6.95 8.18
N GLU A 190 0.73 7.66 8.52
CA GLU A 190 1.42 8.58 7.62
C GLU A 190 2.62 7.88 6.97
N ASN A 191 2.54 7.69 5.66
CA ASN A 191 3.55 7.02 4.85
C ASN A 191 4.68 7.98 4.47
N ARG A 192 5.74 7.47 3.83
CA ARG A 192 6.76 8.34 3.24
C ARG A 192 6.27 8.98 1.93
N PRO A 193 6.44 10.30 1.75
CA PRO A 193 6.00 10.98 0.54
C PRO A 193 6.86 10.62 -0.69
N ASP A 194 8.07 10.10 -0.48
CA ASP A 194 8.99 9.71 -1.57
C ASP A 194 8.72 8.29 -2.14
N ILE A 195 7.60 7.67 -1.76
CA ILE A 195 7.15 6.37 -2.29
C ILE A 195 6.07 6.60 -3.35
N GLY A 196 6.33 6.19 -4.59
CA GLY A 196 5.32 6.20 -5.64
C GLY A 196 4.23 5.14 -5.41
N GLY A 197 2.98 5.40 -5.81
CA GLY A 197 1.85 4.50 -5.54
C GLY A 197 2.04 3.07 -6.07
N ARG A 198 2.63 2.90 -7.27
CA ARG A 198 2.93 1.54 -7.80
C ARG A 198 4.05 0.79 -7.06
N TYR A 199 4.75 1.47 -6.16
CA TYR A 199 5.83 0.92 -5.33
C TYR A 199 5.48 0.91 -3.83
N SER A 200 4.23 1.17 -3.45
CA SER A 200 3.79 1.25 -2.04
C SER A 200 3.34 -0.09 -1.45
N ALA A 201 3.53 -1.19 -2.16
CA ALA A 201 3.15 -2.54 -1.72
C ALA A 201 3.75 -2.91 -0.36
N LEU A 202 5.03 -2.58 -0.14
CA LEU A 202 5.74 -2.88 1.11
C LEU A 202 5.86 -1.66 2.02
N SER A 203 4.83 -0.81 2.01
CA SER A 203 4.67 0.34 2.90
C SER A 203 3.33 0.24 3.66
N TYR A 204 2.94 1.25 4.43
CA TYR A 204 1.64 1.22 5.13
C TYR A 204 0.45 0.96 4.20
N PHE A 205 0.50 1.44 2.95
CA PHE A 205 -0.56 1.22 1.96
C PHE A 205 -0.86 -0.25 1.68
N GLY A 206 0.18 -1.09 1.67
CA GLY A 206 0.03 -2.50 1.41
C GLY A 206 -0.03 -3.37 2.66
N LEU A 207 0.67 -3.00 3.74
CA LEU A 207 0.79 -3.85 4.93
C LEU A 207 -0.22 -3.57 6.04
N VAL A 208 -0.81 -2.36 6.13
CA VAL A 208 -1.88 -2.10 7.10
C VAL A 208 -3.17 -2.88 6.76
N PRO A 209 -3.58 -2.97 5.48
CA PRO A 209 -4.73 -3.80 5.09
C PRO A 209 -4.55 -5.31 5.22
N ALA A 210 -3.29 -5.78 5.26
CA ALA A 210 -2.88 -7.17 5.01
C ALA A 210 -3.16 -8.16 6.14
#